data_AF-A0A355TP94-F1
#
_entry.id   AF-A0A355TP94-F1
#
_cell.length_a   1.000
_cell.length_b   1.000
_cell.length_c   1.000
_cell.angle_alpha   90.00
_cell.angle_beta   90.00
_cell.angle_gamma   90.00
#
_symmetry.space_group_name_H-M   'P 1'
#
loop_
_entity.id
_entity.type
_entity.pdbx_description
1 polymer ?
#
loop_
_entity_poly.entity_id
_entity_poly.type
_entity_poly.pdbx_seq_one_letter_code
_entity_poly.pdbx_strand_id
1 'polypeptide(L)'
;INTAPKEVLLALDESMSQVLVDEIDSKRRSEAFKKVDDLHNVIGMDADLLFRIQDYLCVKSQTFSVDVTVLSTPGRIKLHSVVSRESGAIKVLRWEIR
;
A
#
# COMPACT_ATOMS: atom_id res chain seq x y z
N ILE A 1 2.50 -3.30 -2.33
CA ILE A 1 1.95 -4.66 -2.10
C ILE A 1 1.27 -4.82 -0.73
N ASN A 2 1.94 -4.49 0.39
CA ASN A 2 1.44 -4.78 1.74
C ASN A 2 0.11 -4.08 2.09
N THR A 3 -0.15 -2.90 1.51
CA THR A 3 -1.35 -2.09 1.78
C THR A 3 -2.27 -1.93 0.56
N ALA A 4 -1.94 -2.57 -0.56
CA ALA A 4 -2.69 -2.40 -1.81
C ALA A 4 -4.07 -3.11 -1.74
N PRO A 5 -5.17 -2.48 -2.18
CA PRO A 5 -6.45 -3.15 -2.34
C PRO A 5 -6.37 -4.31 -3.34
N LYS A 6 -7.25 -5.30 -3.22
CA LYS A 6 -7.26 -6.48 -4.10
C LYS A 6 -7.51 -6.07 -5.55
N GLU A 7 -8.38 -5.11 -5.77
CA GLU A 7 -8.74 -4.56 -7.07
C GLU A 7 -7.52 -3.92 -7.75
N VAL A 8 -6.69 -3.22 -6.97
CA VAL A 8 -5.45 -2.64 -7.49
C VAL A 8 -4.46 -3.73 -7.88
N LEU A 9 -4.37 -4.83 -7.11
CA LEU A 9 -3.50 -5.95 -7.44
C LEU A 9 -3.94 -6.68 -8.72
N LEU A 10 -5.24 -6.86 -8.91
CA LEU A 10 -5.81 -7.45 -10.14
C LEU A 10 -5.56 -6.60 -11.38
N ALA A 11 -5.53 -5.27 -11.22
CA ALA A 11 -5.30 -4.34 -12.32
C ALA A 11 -3.82 -4.20 -12.74
N LEU A 12 -2.88 -4.85 -12.03
CA LEU A 12 -1.44 -4.74 -12.33
C LEU A 12 -1.04 -5.46 -13.62
N ASP A 13 -1.62 -6.62 -13.91
CA ASP A 13 -1.32 -7.44 -15.08
C ASP A 13 -2.51 -8.37 -15.38
N GLU A 14 -2.76 -8.68 -16.65
CA GLU A 14 -3.86 -9.57 -17.05
C GLU A 14 -3.72 -10.99 -16.48
N SER A 15 -2.51 -11.42 -16.16
CA SER A 15 -2.22 -12.74 -15.58
C SER A 15 -2.45 -12.78 -14.06
N MET A 16 -2.78 -11.64 -13.42
CA MET A 16 -3.13 -11.59 -12.01
C MET A 16 -4.53 -12.17 -11.79
N SER A 17 -4.57 -13.46 -11.48
CA SER A 17 -5.83 -14.14 -11.15
C SER A 17 -6.34 -13.77 -9.75
N GLN A 18 -7.65 -13.89 -9.55
CA GLN A 18 -8.28 -13.71 -8.24
C GLN A 18 -7.67 -14.63 -7.17
N VAL A 19 -7.36 -15.87 -7.55
CA VAL A 19 -6.71 -16.85 -6.67
C VAL A 19 -5.34 -16.37 -6.21
N LEU A 20 -4.51 -15.88 -7.13
CA LEU A 20 -3.19 -15.34 -6.80
C LEU A 20 -3.29 -14.13 -5.86
N VAL A 21 -4.22 -13.21 -6.13
CA VAL A 21 -4.44 -12.03 -5.29
C VAL A 21 -4.92 -12.42 -3.89
N ASP A 22 -5.76 -13.44 -3.77
CA ASP A 22 -6.21 -13.96 -2.49
C ASP A 22 -5.07 -14.63 -1.70
N GLU A 23 -4.17 -15.34 -2.38
CA GLU A 23 -2.94 -15.89 -1.77
C GLU A 23 -2.00 -14.78 -1.28
N ILE A 24 -1.83 -13.70 -2.06
CA ILE A 24 -1.06 -12.52 -1.63
C ILE A 24 -1.71 -11.88 -0.39
N ASP A 25 -3.04 -11.74 -0.36
CA ASP A 25 -3.78 -11.17 0.78
C ASP A 25 -3.69 -12.07 2.03
N SER A 26 -3.77 -13.38 1.85
CA SER A 26 -3.60 -14.35 2.93
C SER A 26 -2.19 -14.27 3.51
N LYS A 27 -1.17 -14.29 2.64
CA LYS A 27 0.23 -14.27 3.07
C LYS A 27 0.60 -12.99 3.81
N ARG A 28 0.20 -11.81 3.31
CA ARG A 28 0.49 -10.52 3.99
C ARG A 28 -0.21 -10.36 5.33
N ARG A 29 -1.35 -11.05 5.55
CA ARG A 29 -2.03 -11.07 6.86
C ARG A 29 -1.25 -11.90 7.88
N SER A 30 -0.55 -12.94 7.43
CA SER A 30 0.30 -13.77 8.28
C SER A 30 1.68 -13.14 8.51
N GLU A 31 2.37 -12.77 7.43
CA GLU A 31 3.66 -12.10 7.48
C GLU A 31 3.76 -11.04 6.37
N ALA A 32 4.05 -9.79 6.75
CA ALA A 32 4.24 -8.72 5.79
C ALA A 32 5.48 -8.96 4.92
N PHE A 33 5.38 -8.71 3.62
CA PHE A 33 6.49 -8.83 2.68
C PHE A 33 7.57 -7.79 3.01
N LYS A 34 8.82 -8.22 3.16
CA LYS A 34 9.98 -7.38 3.51
C LYS A 34 10.72 -6.89 2.26
N LYS A 35 10.68 -7.69 1.19
CA LYS A 35 11.25 -7.40 -0.13
C LYS A 35 10.28 -7.82 -1.23
N VAL A 36 10.40 -7.23 -2.41
CA VAL A 36 9.58 -7.62 -3.58
C VAL A 36 9.84 -9.09 -3.93
N ASP A 37 11.07 -9.55 -3.78
CA ASP A 37 11.50 -10.94 -3.99
C ASP A 37 10.71 -11.97 -3.15
N ASP A 38 10.17 -11.58 -1.99
CA ASP A 38 9.37 -12.47 -1.13
C ASP A 38 8.06 -12.93 -1.81
N LEU A 39 7.64 -12.25 -2.90
CA LEU A 39 6.51 -12.63 -3.74
C LEU A 39 6.76 -13.93 -4.51
N HIS A 40 8.01 -14.31 -4.80
CA HIS A 40 8.32 -15.61 -5.40
C HIS A 40 7.85 -16.79 -4.53
N ASN A 41 7.76 -16.57 -3.22
CA ASN A 41 7.30 -17.59 -2.28
C ASN A 41 5.76 -17.66 -2.19
N VAL A 42 5.01 -16.89 -3.01
CA VAL A 42 3.54 -16.95 -3.06
C VAL A 42 3.13 -18.08 -4.00
N ILE A 43 2.20 -18.91 -3.56
CA ILE A 43 1.69 -20.02 -4.35
C ILE A 43 0.98 -19.46 -5.59
N GLY A 44 1.34 -19.98 -6.77
CA GLY A 44 0.79 -19.51 -8.05
C GLY A 44 1.44 -18.23 -8.60
N MET A 45 2.46 -17.69 -7.93
CA MET A 45 3.26 -16.60 -8.50
C MET A 45 4.23 -17.16 -9.54
N ASP A 46 4.13 -16.62 -10.76
CA ASP A 46 5.04 -16.91 -11.85
C ASP A 46 6.21 -15.91 -11.88
N ALA A 47 7.41 -16.38 -12.23
CA ALA A 47 8.61 -15.56 -12.28
C ALA A 47 8.53 -14.51 -13.40
N ASP A 48 7.95 -14.88 -14.55
CA ASP A 48 7.78 -13.95 -15.67
C ASP A 48 6.74 -12.87 -15.31
N LEU A 49 5.65 -13.25 -14.64
CA LEU A 49 4.69 -12.29 -14.10
C LEU A 49 5.34 -11.32 -13.11
N LEU A 50 6.10 -11.84 -12.13
CA LEU A 50 6.77 -10.99 -11.15
C LEU A 50 7.75 -10.01 -11.82
N PHE A 51 8.50 -10.48 -12.83
CA PHE A 51 9.43 -9.64 -13.58
C PHE A 51 8.73 -8.47 -14.29
N ARG A 52 7.50 -8.66 -14.79
CA ARG A 52 6.72 -7.59 -15.43
C ARG A 52 6.19 -6.55 -14.45
N ILE A 53 5.80 -6.99 -13.25
CA ILE A 53 5.17 -6.10 -12.27
C ILE A 53 6.15 -5.50 -11.24
N GLN A 54 7.36 -6.05 -11.11
CA GLN A 54 8.32 -5.68 -10.06
C GLN A 54 8.61 -4.17 -10.00
N ASP A 55 8.66 -3.49 -11.14
CA ASP A 55 8.96 -2.05 -11.23
C ASP A 55 7.86 -1.17 -10.64
N TYR A 56 6.63 -1.68 -10.59
CA TYR A 56 5.47 -0.99 -10.01
C TYR A 56 5.26 -1.35 -8.53
N LEU A 57 6.00 -2.32 -8.01
CA LEU A 57 5.81 -2.84 -6.68
C LEU A 57 6.74 -2.20 -5.66
N CYS A 58 6.16 -1.85 -4.52
CA CYS A 58 6.90 -1.49 -3.32
C CYS A 58 6.35 -2.22 -2.09
N VAL A 59 7.25 -2.54 -1.17
CA VAL A 59 6.96 -3.14 0.14
C VAL A 59 6.86 -2.10 1.26
N LYS A 60 7.40 -0.90 1.03
CA LYS A 60 7.39 0.22 1.97
C LYS A 60 6.77 1.44 1.27
N SER A 61 5.90 2.15 1.99
CA SER A 61 5.45 3.47 1.58
C SER A 61 6.30 4.55 2.25
N GLN A 62 6.60 5.61 1.52
CA GLN A 62 7.16 6.85 2.06
C GLN A 62 6.07 7.90 2.25
N THR A 63 4.93 7.76 1.57
CA THR A 63 3.83 8.72 1.60
C THR A 63 2.68 8.17 2.42
N PHE A 64 2.13 9.00 3.29
CA PHE A 64 1.02 8.64 4.18
C PHE A 64 -0.06 9.72 4.13
N SER A 65 -1.31 9.28 4.18
CA SER A 65 -2.46 10.14 4.44
C SER A 65 -2.77 10.14 5.93
N VAL A 66 -2.94 11.32 6.51
CA VAL A 66 -3.25 11.53 7.93
C VAL A 66 -4.54 12.33 8.02
N ASP A 67 -5.58 11.69 8.53
CA ASP A 67 -6.86 12.33 8.83
C ASP A 67 -6.91 12.69 10.32
N VAL A 68 -7.02 13.99 10.61
CA VAL A 68 -7.10 14.53 11.97
C VAL A 68 -8.51 15.05 12.21
N THR A 69 -9.16 14.58 13.28
CA THR A 69 -10.43 15.15 13.74
C THR A 69 -10.19 15.88 15.05
N VAL A 70 -10.41 17.20 15.04
CA VAL A 70 -10.34 18.04 16.23
C VAL A 70 -11.77 18.28 16.74
N LEU A 71 -12.00 17.89 17.98
CA LEU A 71 -13.24 18.17 18.70
C LEU A 71 -13.00 19.36 19.61
N SER A 72 -13.60 20.51 19.31
CA SER A 72 -13.50 21.71 20.14
C SER A 72 -14.82 22.45 20.12
N THR A 73 -15.51 22.52 21.25
CA THR A 73 -16.80 23.21 21.37
C THR A 73 -16.68 24.66 20.87
N PRO A 74 -17.53 25.14 19.95
CA PRO A 74 -18.79 24.55 19.44
C PRO A 74 -18.68 23.73 18.13
N GLY A 75 -17.48 23.45 17.61
CA GLY A 75 -17.28 22.86 16.28
C GLY A 75 -16.54 21.52 16.24
N ARG A 76 -16.62 20.88 15.07
CA ARG A 76 -15.75 19.76 14.69
C ARG A 76 -14.97 20.20 13.45
N ILE A 77 -13.65 20.16 13.54
CA ILE A 77 -12.78 20.45 12.40
C ILE A 77 -12.18 19.13 11.94
N LYS A 78 -12.30 18.81 10.66
CA LYS A 78 -11.57 17.71 10.03
C LYS A 78 -10.43 18.30 9.22
N LEU A 79 -9.24 17.74 9.38
CA LEU A 79 -8.07 18.11 8.61
C LEU A 79 -7.54 16.86 7.93
N HIS A 80 -7.30 16.97 6.64
CA HIS A 80 -6.68 15.94 5.84
C HIS A 80 -5.28 16.39 5.45
N SER A 81 -4.27 15.59 5.75
CA SER A 81 -2.87 15.91 5.48
C SER A 81 -2.19 14.77 4.76
N VAL A 82 -1.37 15.09 3.76
CA VAL A 82 -0.50 14.15 3.08
C VAL A 82 0.93 14.44 3.52
N VAL A 83 1.60 13.42 4.06
CA VAL A 83 2.97 13.53 4.58
C VAL A 83 3.92 12.59 3.85
N SER A 84 5.14 13.05 3.61
CA SER A 84 6.27 12.22 3.18
C SER A 84 7.16 11.91 4.39
N ARG A 85 7.64 10.68 4.49
CA ARG A 85 8.62 10.24 5.47
C ARG A 85 9.89 9.82 4.73
N GLU A 86 10.80 10.76 4.59
CA GLU A 86 12.13 10.56 3.98
C GLU A 86 13.20 10.58 5.07
N SER A 87 14.02 9.53 5.13
CA SER A 87 15.23 9.46 5.97
C SER A 87 15.03 9.85 7.44
N GLY A 88 13.88 9.50 8.02
CA GLY A 88 13.56 9.77 9.44
C GLY A 88 12.93 11.14 9.72
N ALA A 89 12.88 12.03 8.72
CA ALA A 89 12.13 13.27 8.81
C ALA A 89 10.71 13.10 8.26
N ILE A 90 9.75 13.79 8.87
CA ILE A 90 8.36 13.86 8.38
C ILE A 90 8.16 15.24 7.77
N LYS A 91 7.76 15.28 6.50
CA LYS A 91 7.45 16.51 5.77
C LYS A 91 5.98 16.51 5.38
N VAL A 92 5.26 17.57 5.74
CA VAL A 92 3.89 17.78 5.25
C VAL A 92 3.97 18.26 3.80
N LEU A 93 3.38 17.50 2.87
CA LEU A 93 3.33 17.83 1.46
C LEU A 93 2.12 18.72 1.13
N ARG A 94 0.98 18.40 1.74
CA ARG A 94 -0.28 19.11 1.55
C ARG A 94 -1.15 18.94 2.79
N TRP A 95 -1.93 19.96 3.13
CA TRP A 95 -3.01 19.83 4.10
C TRP A 95 -4.22 20.64 3.63
N GLU A 96 -5.42 20.19 4.01
CA GLU A 96 -6.68 20.85 3.72
C GLU A 96 -7.66 20.63 4.87
N ILE A 97 -8.55 21.61 5.10
CA ILE A 97 -9.66 21.48 6.06
C ILE A 97 -10.87 20.93 5.30
N ARG A 98 -11.55 19.96 5.90
CA ARG A 98 -12.78 19.32 5.40
C ARG A 98 -13.96 19.57 6.33
#